data_AF-A0A7C4N8T7-F1
#
_entry.id   AF-A0A7C4N8T7-F1
#
_cell.length_a   1.000
_cell.length_b   1.000
_cell.length_c   1.000
_cell.angle_alpha   90.00
_cell.angle_beta   90.00
_cell.angle_gamma   90.00
#
_symmetry.space_group_name_H-M   'P 1'
#
loop_
_entity.id
_entity.type
_entity.pdbx_description
1 polymer ?
#
loop_
_entity_poly.entity_id
_entity_poly.type
_entity_poly.pdbx_seq_one_letter_code
_entity_poly.pdbx_strand_id
1 'polypeptide(L)'
;MKVSIDAILQSARQLKSTINVDEHKSGNKNKVTGDKINIEHRVMARLDEIHNQIKDIQTSLSRYQVIDDGIRMLLDDKKQGGTNTQNIINTTLYNNRPVLKEFLGDSYDENTILHKKDNLKNLVTDSVTSLQRLEVEFENIIASDLARNVVLKDKIDEINALIPRNVKNVHHLHNLDAETVKRLIQ
;
A
#
# COMPACT_ATOMS: atom_id res chain seq x y z
N MET A 1 -21.84 -15.76 38.05
CA MET A 1 -22.59 -14.54 38.38
C MET A 1 -23.29 -14.06 37.12
N LYS A 2 -24.63 -14.06 37.09
CA LYS A 2 -25.43 -13.57 35.95
C LYS A 2 -25.73 -12.09 36.18
N VAL A 3 -25.17 -11.21 35.36
CA VAL A 3 -25.44 -9.78 35.41
C VAL A 3 -26.72 -9.53 34.62
N SER A 4 -27.80 -9.17 35.32
CA SER A 4 -29.11 -8.91 34.71
C SER A 4 -29.13 -7.56 34.00
N ILE A 5 -29.72 -7.53 32.79
CA ILE A 5 -29.82 -6.37 31.90
C ILE A 5 -30.48 -5.15 32.56
N ASP A 6 -31.32 -5.37 33.58
CA ASP A 6 -31.94 -4.29 34.36
C ASP A 6 -30.94 -3.47 35.21
N ALA A 7 -29.83 -4.06 35.63
CA ALA A 7 -28.78 -3.33 36.35
C ALA A 7 -28.07 -2.32 35.44
N ILE A 8 -27.94 -2.63 34.14
CA ILE A 8 -27.25 -1.78 33.16
C ILE A 8 -28.15 -0.60 32.74
N LEU A 9 -29.46 -0.82 32.63
CA LEU A 9 -30.42 0.23 32.28
C LEU A 9 -30.61 1.27 33.39
N GLN A 10 -30.50 0.87 34.66
CA GLN A 10 -30.56 1.79 35.78
C GLN A 10 -29.29 2.66 35.88
N SER A 11 -28.11 2.10 35.57
CA SER A 11 -26.85 2.86 35.47
C SER A 11 -26.87 3.88 34.32
N ALA A 12 -27.50 3.56 33.19
CA ALA A 12 -27.60 4.46 32.05
C ALA A 12 -28.51 5.67 32.32
N ARG A 13 -29.55 5.53 33.17
CA ARG A 13 -30.42 6.67 33.55
C ARG A 13 -29.75 7.64 34.53
N GLN A 14 -28.83 7.18 35.39
CA GLN A 14 -28.06 8.08 36.26
C GLN A 14 -26.98 8.86 35.48
N LEU A 15 -26.36 8.25 34.46
CA LEU A 15 -25.35 8.92 33.63
C LEU A 15 -25.92 10.06 32.76
N LYS A 16 -27.19 9.99 32.36
CA LYS A 16 -27.82 11.07 31.57
C LYS A 16 -28.20 12.29 32.42
N SER A 17 -28.25 12.15 33.75
CA SER A 17 -28.56 13.26 34.67
C SER A 17 -27.32 14.07 35.07
N THR A 18 -26.11 13.53 34.89
CA THR A 18 -24.84 14.21 35.22
C THR A 18 -24.22 14.97 34.06
N ILE A 19 -24.83 14.91 32.85
CA ILE A 19 -24.31 15.58 31.64
C ILE A 19 -24.85 17.01 31.47
N ASN A 20 -25.92 17.41 32.16
CA ASN A 20 -26.63 18.67 31.87
C ASN A 20 -26.67 19.70 33.01
N VAL A 21 -25.83 19.60 34.04
CA VAL A 21 -25.72 20.65 35.06
C VAL A 21 -24.25 20.88 35.40
N ASP A 22 -23.53 21.56 34.51
CA ASP A 22 -22.36 22.38 34.84
C ASP A 22 -21.99 23.29 33.64
N GLU A 23 -22.99 23.88 32.99
CA GLU A 23 -22.79 25.13 32.26
C GLU A 23 -22.79 26.27 33.27
N HIS A 24 -21.63 26.54 33.89
CA HIS A 24 -21.16 27.90 34.16
C HIS A 24 -19.87 27.86 34.99
N LYS A 25 -18.82 28.44 34.40
CA LYS A 25 -17.54 28.88 34.98
C LYS A 25 -16.35 27.91 34.83
N SER A 26 -15.33 28.47 34.17
CA SER A 26 -13.90 28.18 34.28
C SER A 26 -13.26 27.39 33.12
N GLY A 27 -12.40 28.10 32.38
CA GLY A 27 -11.17 27.52 31.83
C GLY A 27 -11.30 26.62 30.60
N ASN A 28 -11.30 27.25 29.42
CA ASN A 28 -11.26 26.62 28.11
C ASN A 28 -9.89 25.94 27.80
N LYS A 29 -9.51 24.90 28.56
CA LYS A 29 -8.26 24.13 28.36
C LYS A 29 -8.49 22.65 28.08
N ASN A 30 -9.60 22.04 28.50
CA ASN A 30 -9.81 20.59 28.36
C ASN A 30 -10.41 20.16 27.01
N LYS A 31 -11.13 21.05 26.30
CA LYS A 31 -11.73 20.74 24.99
C LYS A 31 -10.66 20.56 23.89
N VAL A 32 -9.60 21.39 23.94
CA VAL A 32 -8.46 21.33 23.00
C VAL A 32 -7.65 20.05 23.17
N THR A 33 -7.58 19.48 24.37
CA THR A 33 -6.82 18.25 24.64
C THR A 33 -7.53 17.01 24.10
N GLY A 34 -8.86 16.94 24.18
CA GLY A 34 -9.65 15.85 23.58
C GLY A 34 -9.60 15.84 22.06
N ASP A 35 -9.68 17.01 21.43
CA ASP A 35 -9.55 17.14 19.97
C ASP A 35 -8.15 16.74 19.47
N LYS A 36 -7.10 17.05 20.23
CA LYS A 36 -5.72 16.61 19.92
C LYS A 36 -5.57 15.09 19.92
N ILE A 37 -6.09 14.42 20.95
CA ILE A 37 -6.02 12.95 21.06
C ILE A 37 -6.78 12.29 19.89
N ASN A 38 -7.93 12.83 19.50
CA ASN A 38 -8.69 12.33 18.35
C ASN A 38 -7.97 12.54 17.00
N ILE A 39 -7.29 13.68 16.83
CA ILE A 39 -6.49 13.95 15.62
C ILE A 39 -5.29 12.99 15.56
N GLU A 40 -4.60 12.76 16.68
CA GLU A 40 -3.47 11.82 16.76
C GLU A 40 -3.88 10.40 16.40
N HIS A 41 -5.00 9.90 16.95
CA HIS A 41 -5.51 8.58 16.57
C HIS A 41 -5.89 8.48 15.09
N ARG A 42 -6.44 9.56 14.51
CA ARG A 42 -6.77 9.60 13.08
C ARG A 42 -5.52 9.61 12.19
N VAL A 43 -4.49 10.37 12.55
CA VAL A 43 -3.21 10.39 11.84
C VAL A 43 -2.52 9.03 11.94
N MET A 44 -2.49 8.43 13.14
CA MET A 44 -1.94 7.09 13.33
C MET A 44 -2.63 6.03 12.48
N ALA A 45 -3.96 6.04 12.43
CA ALA A 45 -4.74 5.13 11.59
C ALA A 45 -4.45 5.37 10.11
N ARG A 46 -4.31 6.63 9.69
CA ARG A 46 -3.97 6.95 8.30
C ARG A 46 -2.56 6.50 7.91
N LEU A 47 -1.59 6.63 8.82
CA LEU A 47 -0.24 6.10 8.63
C LEU A 47 -0.23 4.58 8.51
N ASP A 48 -1.04 3.86 9.32
CA ASP A 48 -1.22 2.40 9.15
C ASP A 48 -1.80 2.04 7.80
N GLU A 49 -2.81 2.78 7.34
CA GLU A 49 -3.39 2.58 6.01
C GLU A 49 -2.35 2.80 4.90
N ILE A 50 -1.59 3.90 4.97
CA ILE A 50 -0.52 4.21 4.01
C ILE A 50 0.54 3.10 4.01
N HIS A 51 0.99 2.64 5.18
CA HIS A 51 1.94 1.54 5.30
C HIS A 51 1.43 0.29 4.59
N ASN A 52 0.21 -0.14 4.88
CA ASN A 52 -0.38 -1.34 4.28
C ASN A 52 -0.53 -1.20 2.77
N GLN A 53 -0.96 -0.02 2.29
CA GLN A 53 -1.09 0.25 0.86
C GLN A 53 0.26 0.22 0.13
N ILE A 54 1.32 0.79 0.73
CA ILE A 54 2.67 0.72 0.17
C ILE A 54 3.12 -0.74 0.05
N LYS A 55 2.94 -1.54 1.10
CA LYS A 55 3.31 -2.96 1.11
C LYS A 55 2.55 -3.77 0.06
N ASP A 56 1.26 -3.51 -0.12
CA ASP A 56 0.45 -4.15 -1.14
C ASP A 56 0.88 -3.77 -2.55
N ILE A 57 1.23 -2.49 -2.78
CA ILE A 57 1.77 -2.01 -4.05
C ILE A 57 3.13 -2.66 -4.33
N GLN A 58 4.03 -2.72 -3.36
CA GLN A 58 5.34 -3.37 -3.51
C GLN A 58 5.20 -4.87 -3.82
N THR A 59 4.27 -5.55 -3.16
CA THR A 59 3.95 -6.96 -3.43
C THR A 59 3.44 -7.14 -4.87
N SER A 60 2.60 -6.22 -5.34
CA SER A 60 2.06 -6.23 -6.70
C SER A 60 3.13 -5.94 -7.74
N LEU A 61 3.99 -4.94 -7.51
CA LEU A 61 5.12 -4.61 -8.38
C LEU A 61 6.12 -5.78 -8.49
N SER A 62 6.43 -6.44 -7.38
CA SER A 62 7.28 -7.63 -7.35
C SER A 62 6.68 -8.76 -8.18
N ARG A 63 5.36 -8.98 -8.07
CA ARG A 63 4.64 -9.94 -8.91
C ARG A 63 4.72 -9.56 -10.40
N TYR A 64 4.53 -8.28 -10.72
CA TYR A 64 4.62 -7.80 -12.10
C TYR A 64 6.01 -7.96 -12.70
N GLN A 65 7.06 -7.78 -11.91
CA GLN A 65 8.43 -8.02 -12.36
C GLN A 65 8.64 -9.49 -12.75
N VAL A 66 8.20 -10.43 -11.92
CA VAL A 66 8.30 -11.87 -12.24
C VAL A 66 7.51 -12.21 -13.52
N ILE A 67 6.36 -11.55 -13.73
CA ILE A 67 5.58 -11.70 -14.96
C ILE A 67 6.32 -11.10 -16.17
N ASP A 68 6.94 -9.92 -16.05
CA ASP A 68 7.71 -9.29 -17.15
C ASP A 68 8.90 -10.17 -17.54
N ASP A 69 9.63 -10.69 -16.57
CA ASP A 69 10.74 -11.62 -16.80
C ASP A 69 10.27 -12.89 -17.51
N GLY A 70 9.15 -13.47 -17.07
CA GLY A 70 8.52 -14.61 -17.72
C GLY A 70 8.08 -14.33 -19.16
N ILE A 71 7.50 -13.15 -19.43
CA ILE A 71 7.12 -12.71 -20.78
C ILE A 71 8.37 -12.53 -21.66
N ARG A 72 9.46 -11.96 -21.14
CA ARG A 72 10.73 -11.83 -21.87
C ARG A 72 11.29 -13.20 -22.25
N MET A 73 11.31 -14.14 -21.30
CA MET A 73 11.74 -15.52 -21.55
C MET A 73 10.89 -16.19 -22.63
N LEU A 74 9.57 -15.98 -22.63
CA LEU A 74 8.68 -16.52 -23.67
C LEU A 74 8.93 -15.93 -25.05
N LEU A 75 9.13 -14.61 -25.13
CA LEU A 75 9.43 -13.95 -26.40
C LEU A 75 10.78 -14.41 -26.96
N ASP A 76 11.77 -14.63 -26.11
CA ASP A 76 13.08 -15.11 -26.53
C ASP A 76 13.06 -16.60 -26.92
N ASP A 77 12.32 -17.45 -26.21
CA ASP A 77 12.09 -18.85 -26.59
C ASP A 77 11.39 -18.94 -27.96
N LYS A 78 10.39 -18.09 -28.22
CA LYS A 78 9.72 -18.03 -29.53
C LYS A 78 10.66 -17.68 -30.67
N LYS A 79 11.56 -16.71 -30.49
CA LYS A 79 12.60 -16.39 -31.49
C LYS A 79 13.53 -17.57 -31.75
N GLN A 80 13.73 -18.45 -30.75
CA GLN A 80 14.58 -19.64 -30.82
C GLN A 80 13.84 -20.91 -31.27
N GLY A 81 12.56 -20.80 -31.66
CA GLY A 81 11.77 -21.93 -32.18
C GLY A 81 10.72 -22.52 -31.23
N GLY A 82 10.53 -21.92 -30.04
CA GLY A 82 9.34 -22.16 -29.19
C GLY A 82 9.30 -23.49 -28.45
N THR A 83 10.45 -24.09 -28.16
CA THR A 83 10.51 -25.46 -27.58
C THR A 83 10.28 -25.50 -26.07
N ASN A 84 10.54 -24.41 -25.35
CA ASN A 84 10.47 -24.37 -23.88
C ASN A 84 9.25 -23.61 -23.35
N THR A 85 8.37 -23.12 -24.21
CA THR A 85 7.21 -22.28 -23.87
C THR A 85 6.42 -22.84 -22.66
N GLN A 86 6.06 -24.13 -22.69
CA GLN A 86 5.29 -24.74 -21.62
C GLN A 86 6.08 -24.89 -20.31
N ASN A 87 7.40 -25.09 -20.40
CA ASN A 87 8.26 -25.14 -19.22
C ASN A 87 8.32 -23.77 -18.56
N ILE A 88 8.57 -22.71 -19.34
CA ILE A 88 8.66 -21.32 -18.86
C ILE A 88 7.36 -20.90 -18.13
N ILE A 89 6.20 -21.23 -18.70
CA ILE A 89 4.90 -20.94 -18.10
C ILE A 89 4.74 -21.61 -16.73
N ASN A 90 5.14 -22.87 -16.61
CA ASN A 90 4.97 -23.64 -15.38
C ASN A 90 6.02 -23.33 -14.32
N THR A 91 7.24 -22.94 -14.72
CA THR A 91 8.34 -22.63 -13.78
C THR A 91 8.32 -21.19 -13.28
N THR A 92 7.59 -20.29 -13.94
CA THR A 92 7.49 -18.89 -13.51
C THR A 92 6.51 -18.76 -12.34
N LEU A 93 7.06 -18.86 -11.12
CA LEU A 93 6.31 -18.83 -9.86
C LEU A 93 6.59 -17.55 -9.08
N TYR A 94 5.55 -17.04 -8.41
CA TYR A 94 5.70 -16.03 -7.35
C TYR A 94 4.93 -16.53 -6.13
N ASN A 95 5.61 -16.60 -4.98
CA ASN A 95 5.05 -17.19 -3.74
C ASN A 95 4.43 -18.58 -3.98
N ASN A 96 5.13 -19.44 -4.71
CA ASN A 96 4.70 -20.80 -5.10
C ASN A 96 3.39 -20.86 -5.92
N ARG A 97 2.98 -19.75 -6.56
CA ARG A 97 1.82 -19.70 -7.46
C ARG A 97 2.24 -19.45 -8.91
N PRO A 98 1.59 -20.09 -9.90
CA PRO A 98 1.93 -19.97 -11.32
C PRO A 98 1.42 -18.65 -11.91
N VAL A 99 2.14 -17.56 -11.64
CA VAL A 99 1.68 -16.20 -11.97
C VAL A 99 1.69 -15.90 -13.46
N LEU A 100 2.63 -16.47 -14.22
CA LEU A 100 2.68 -16.25 -15.67
C LEU A 100 1.50 -16.92 -16.37
N LYS A 101 1.15 -18.13 -15.94
CA LYS A 101 -0.02 -18.86 -16.43
C LYS A 101 -1.32 -18.11 -16.11
N GLU A 102 -1.48 -17.67 -14.85
CA GLU A 102 -2.64 -16.87 -14.44
C GLU A 102 -2.77 -15.57 -15.22
N PHE A 103 -1.65 -14.93 -15.56
CA PHE A 103 -1.65 -13.64 -16.26
C PHE A 103 -1.96 -13.77 -17.76
N LEU A 104 -1.36 -14.77 -18.43
CA LEU A 104 -1.53 -14.99 -19.87
C LEU A 104 -2.86 -15.69 -20.20
N GLY A 105 -3.34 -16.59 -19.34
CA GLY A 105 -4.52 -17.42 -19.61
C GLY A 105 -4.18 -18.62 -20.49
N ASP A 106 -5.14 -19.04 -21.32
CA ASP A 106 -5.01 -20.27 -22.13
C ASP A 106 -4.36 -20.04 -23.51
N SER A 107 -4.14 -18.79 -23.93
CA SER A 107 -3.51 -18.47 -25.21
C SER A 107 -2.08 -17.98 -25.05
N TYR A 108 -1.18 -18.57 -25.83
CA TYR A 108 0.25 -18.24 -25.84
C TYR A 108 0.72 -17.79 -27.22
N ASP A 109 -0.16 -17.26 -28.06
CA ASP A 109 0.22 -16.65 -29.34
C ASP A 109 1.04 -15.36 -29.12
N GLU A 110 1.87 -15.01 -30.10
CA GLU A 110 2.80 -13.88 -29.96
C GLU A 110 2.06 -12.54 -29.81
N ASN A 111 0.96 -12.37 -30.53
CA ASN A 111 0.14 -11.16 -30.45
C ASN A 111 -0.48 -11.00 -29.04
N THR A 112 -0.99 -12.09 -28.45
CA THR A 112 -1.50 -12.08 -27.08
C THR A 112 -0.40 -11.78 -26.06
N ILE A 113 0.79 -12.37 -26.22
CA ILE A 113 1.92 -12.10 -25.32
C ILE A 113 2.32 -10.62 -25.39
N LEU A 114 2.41 -10.04 -26.59
CA LEU A 114 2.71 -8.61 -26.77
C LEU A 114 1.63 -7.71 -26.18
N HIS A 115 0.36 -8.01 -26.42
CA HIS A 115 -0.76 -7.26 -25.83
C HIS A 115 -0.75 -7.34 -24.29
N LYS A 116 -0.48 -8.52 -23.74
CA LYS A 116 -0.35 -8.73 -22.29
C LYS A 116 0.86 -7.99 -21.72
N LYS A 117 1.96 -7.90 -22.46
CA LYS A 117 3.12 -7.09 -22.09
C LYS A 117 2.78 -5.60 -22.01
N ASP A 118 2.03 -5.08 -22.96
CA ASP A 118 1.61 -3.67 -22.90
C ASP A 118 0.61 -3.40 -21.78
N ASN A 119 -0.31 -4.33 -21.52
CA ASN A 119 -1.17 -4.25 -20.35
C ASN A 119 -0.36 -4.26 -19.04
N LEU A 120 0.68 -5.10 -18.94
CA LEU A 120 1.58 -5.14 -17.78
C LEU A 120 2.26 -3.79 -17.55
N LYS A 121 2.72 -3.10 -18.60
CA LYS A 121 3.29 -1.75 -18.48
C LYS A 121 2.30 -0.76 -17.90
N ASN A 122 1.03 -0.82 -18.31
CA ASN A 122 -0.01 0.04 -17.75
C ASN A 122 -0.23 -0.25 -16.26
N LEU A 123 -0.33 -1.52 -15.86
CA LEU A 123 -0.48 -1.92 -14.46
C LEU A 123 0.69 -1.47 -13.58
N VAL A 124 1.92 -1.55 -14.10
CA VAL A 124 3.12 -1.04 -13.42
C VAL A 124 3.05 0.49 -13.29
N THR A 125 2.69 1.20 -14.36
CA THR A 125 2.55 2.66 -14.36
C THR A 125 1.51 3.14 -13.35
N ASP A 126 0.35 2.46 -13.29
CA ASP A 126 -0.71 2.75 -12.33
C ASP A 126 -0.23 2.53 -10.89
N SER A 127 0.49 1.44 -10.64
CA SER A 127 1.03 1.10 -9.32
C SER A 127 2.08 2.12 -8.87
N VAL A 128 2.97 2.56 -9.77
CA VAL A 128 3.96 3.60 -9.50
C VAL A 128 3.27 4.95 -9.24
N THR A 129 2.24 5.29 -10.00
CA THR A 129 1.47 6.53 -9.79
C THR A 129 0.77 6.53 -8.44
N SER A 130 0.18 5.40 -8.03
CA SER A 130 -0.40 5.23 -6.70
C SER A 130 0.64 5.37 -5.59
N LEU A 131 1.84 4.80 -5.77
CA LEU A 131 2.94 4.95 -4.82
C LEU A 131 3.36 6.41 -4.64
N GLN A 132 3.51 7.15 -5.75
CA GLN A 132 3.84 8.57 -5.71
C GLN A 132 2.79 9.42 -5.01
N ARG A 133 1.50 9.11 -5.19
CA ARG A 133 0.42 9.80 -4.49
C ARG A 133 0.50 9.56 -2.98
N LEU A 134 0.80 8.33 -2.56
CA LEU A 134 0.97 7.98 -1.16
C LEU A 134 2.22 8.62 -0.55
N GLU A 135 3.32 8.70 -1.31
CA GLU A 135 4.54 9.40 -0.90
C GLU A 135 4.25 10.89 -0.63
N VAL A 136 3.57 11.57 -1.55
CA VAL A 136 3.18 12.99 -1.36
C VAL A 136 2.23 13.15 -0.17
N GLU A 137 1.28 12.25 0.01
CA GLU A 137 0.39 12.29 1.17
C GLU A 137 1.14 12.10 2.48
N PHE A 138 2.07 11.15 2.52
CA PHE A 138 2.92 10.88 3.66
C PHE A 138 3.84 12.07 3.97
N GLU A 139 4.47 12.68 2.97
CA GLU A 139 5.25 13.91 3.12
C GLU A 139 4.41 15.05 3.68
N ASN A 140 3.16 15.20 3.24
CA ASN A 140 2.24 16.21 3.76
C ASN A 140 1.85 15.96 5.22
N ILE A 141 1.65 14.69 5.61
CA ILE A 141 1.40 14.30 7.01
C ILE A 141 2.62 14.61 7.87
N ILE A 142 3.83 14.25 7.42
CA ILE A 142 5.07 14.59 8.10
C ILE A 142 5.21 16.11 8.22
N ALA A 143 5.08 16.86 7.13
CA ALA A 143 5.21 18.32 7.15
C ALA A 143 4.19 18.99 8.09
N SER A 144 3.01 18.40 8.24
CA SER A 144 1.95 18.88 9.13
C SER A 144 2.17 18.52 10.60
N ASP A 145 2.83 17.39 10.91
CA ASP A 145 2.89 16.81 12.27
C ASP A 145 4.31 16.73 12.88
N LEU A 146 5.38 16.91 12.08
CA LEU A 146 6.78 16.93 12.52
C LEU A 146 7.07 18.03 13.56
N ALA A 147 6.15 18.98 13.75
CA ALA A 147 6.27 20.01 14.77
C ALA A 147 5.92 19.56 16.21
N ARG A 148 5.28 18.39 16.45
CA ARG A 148 4.65 18.16 17.78
C ARG A 148 4.72 16.79 18.46
N ASN A 149 5.02 15.66 17.81
CA ASN A 149 4.83 14.36 18.47
C ASN A 149 5.93 13.31 18.22
N VAL A 150 6.59 12.88 19.31
CA VAL A 150 7.67 11.86 19.31
C VAL A 150 7.13 10.45 19.03
N VAL A 151 5.88 10.16 19.39
CA VAL A 151 5.26 8.82 19.25
C VAL A 151 5.01 8.43 17.79
N LEU A 152 4.88 9.41 16.88
CA LEU A 152 4.71 9.20 15.45
C LEU A 152 6.01 8.85 14.73
N LYS A 153 7.16 9.09 15.38
CA LYS A 153 8.47 9.01 14.75
C LYS A 153 8.80 7.60 14.29
N ASP A 154 8.56 6.58 15.11
CA ASP A 154 8.90 5.20 14.78
C ASP A 154 8.14 4.70 13.54
N LYS A 155 6.86 5.08 13.40
CA LYS A 155 6.02 4.76 12.24
C LYS A 155 6.42 5.52 10.99
N ILE A 156 6.77 6.79 11.15
CA ILE A 156 7.32 7.61 10.07
C ILE A 156 8.63 7.01 9.57
N ASP A 157 9.51 6.56 10.47
CA ASP A 157 10.77 5.93 10.10
C ASP A 157 10.56 4.57 9.40
N GLU A 158 9.57 3.78 9.84
CA GLU A 158 9.17 2.53 9.19
C GLU A 158 8.63 2.76 7.77
N ILE A 159 7.73 3.73 7.58
CA ILE A 159 7.20 4.07 6.24
C ILE A 159 8.29 4.68 5.36
N ASN A 160 9.16 5.53 5.91
CA ASN A 160 10.32 6.09 5.21
C ASN A 160 11.31 5.02 4.74
N ALA A 161 11.43 3.90 5.46
CA ALA A 161 12.26 2.78 5.03
C ALA A 161 11.64 2.00 3.86
N LEU A 162 10.31 2.03 3.73
CA LEU A 162 9.58 1.36 2.65
C LEU A 162 9.45 2.21 1.39
N ILE A 163 9.51 3.54 1.48
CA ILE A 163 9.44 4.42 0.31
C ILE A 163 10.84 4.50 -0.33
N PRO A 164 11.03 4.00 -1.56
CA PRO A 164 12.31 4.09 -2.22
C PRO A 164 12.62 5.55 -2.58
N ARG A 165 13.69 6.10 -2.02
CA ARG A 165 14.09 7.52 -2.09
C ARG A 165 14.42 8.07 -3.49
N ASN A 166 14.14 7.34 -4.57
CA ASN A 166 14.63 7.62 -5.93
C ASN A 166 13.58 7.58 -7.05
N VAL A 167 12.30 7.86 -6.78
CA VAL A 167 11.27 7.99 -7.85
C VAL A 167 11.26 9.39 -8.51
N LYS A 168 12.39 10.10 -8.52
CA LYS A 168 12.47 11.51 -8.98
C LYS A 168 12.53 11.71 -10.50
N ASN A 169 12.56 10.65 -11.32
CA ASN A 169 12.62 10.81 -12.79
C ASN A 169 11.58 9.95 -13.52
N VAL A 170 10.33 10.45 -13.52
CA VAL A 170 9.21 9.88 -14.30
C VAL A 170 9.51 9.79 -15.80
N HIS A 171 10.38 10.66 -16.34
CA HIS A 171 10.74 10.66 -17.75
C HIS A 171 11.74 9.57 -18.19
N HIS A 172 12.26 8.74 -17.28
CA HIS A 172 13.10 7.58 -17.63
C HIS A 172 12.34 6.23 -17.48
N LEU A 173 11.06 6.25 -17.09
CA LEU A 173 10.22 5.04 -16.98
C LEU A 173 9.92 4.34 -18.33
N HIS A 174 10.32 4.93 -19.45
CA HIS A 174 10.18 4.31 -20.77
C HIS A 174 11.09 3.10 -20.98
N ASN A 175 12.11 2.92 -20.15
CA ASN A 175 12.85 1.67 -20.00
C ASN A 175 13.02 1.43 -18.51
N LEU A 176 12.07 0.73 -17.88
CA LEU A 176 12.27 0.14 -16.57
C LEU A 176 13.39 -0.90 -16.67
N ASP A 177 14.62 -0.42 -16.56
CA ASP A 177 15.80 -1.23 -16.42
C ASP A 177 15.65 -2.03 -15.12
N ALA A 178 15.91 -3.33 -15.16
CA ALA A 178 15.67 -4.25 -14.05
C ALA A 178 16.41 -3.81 -12.77
N GLU A 179 17.48 -3.03 -12.92
CA GLU A 179 18.20 -2.32 -11.85
C GLU A 179 17.34 -1.31 -11.08
N THR A 180 16.49 -0.55 -11.76
CA THR A 180 15.66 0.48 -11.11
C THR A 180 14.57 -0.18 -10.26
N VAL A 181 14.01 -1.29 -10.72
CA VAL A 181 13.05 -2.10 -9.95
C VAL A 181 13.74 -2.79 -8.77
N LYS A 182 14.97 -3.31 -8.96
CA LYS A 182 15.77 -3.85 -7.86
C LYS A 182 16.06 -2.83 -6.75
N ARG A 183 16.30 -1.56 -7.13
CA ARG A 183 16.48 -0.44 -6.18
C ARG A 183 15.18 0.06 -5.55
N LEU A 184 14.02 -0.32 -6.09
CA LEU A 184 12.70 -0.02 -5.51
C LEU A 184 12.27 -1.09 -4.46
N ILE A 185 12.90 -2.26 -4.48
CA ILE A 185 12.56 -3.43 -3.63
C ILE A 185 13.59 -3.63 -2.48
N GLN A 186 14.80 -3.05 -2.59
CA GLN A 186 15.83 -3.05 -1.54
C GLN A 186 15.73 -1.82 -0.63
#